data_AF-A0A0F9D6F0-F1
#
_entry.id   AF-A0A0F9D6F0-F1
#
_cell.length_a   1.000
_cell.length_b   1.000
_cell.length_c   1.000
_cell.angle_alpha   90.00
_cell.angle_beta   90.00
_cell.angle_gamma   90.00
#
_symmetry.space_group_name_H-M   'P 1'
#
loop_
_entity.id
_entity.type
_entity.pdbx_description
1 polymer ?
#
loop_
_entity_poly.entity_id
_entity_poly.type
_entity_poly.pdbx_seq_one_letter_code
_entity_poly.pdbx_strand_id
1 'polypeptide(L)'
;MGNILHTADPPADWAATSFDDRAWPRLRGPFVGGDLGRVDKYYGAGQAMICVRGKFGVTDPAGVKRLLLSARYTGGIVVYLNGKEVFRGHLPAGRITAAAQAEAYPKEAYVGAGGKLLARVARTDTEGRRRLGLRTGRRTGPVAIAPTLLRKGVNVLGVAVYRSALRPEAISAAKKRVHWPHIGLHSVRLVAEGNGATPNVDRPAGVQVWNADPHRPLSVADYGDPNEPPSPIRLVSPRNGLASGQVVVSSTSRIRGLRASASELVRSGGGRISAARLTVRYAVGGALDGAIRRTGLGLDYPRWVRLSIFAALADAPPEEVKPEALKTRPAARAAIGLAPRMTPAAVQPVWVTANVPRDVPAGVYRGTLTIRADGIAETKVPVELTAADWTLPDTRDFRTVVSLYQSAETVAAHYKVPMWSARHMALMDRSWRLAGMLGNNTLMVPLVGQTMFGNDESWVPWIKADGGGYTYDFSGRPSGTTAADWENRPVNFVSWGDAARFANWLHNGQPTGILTGDPVLDAG
;
A
#
# COMPACT_ATOMS: atom_id res chain seq x y z
N MET A 1 23.44 -15.30 -0.66
CA MET A 1 22.19 -16.01 -0.30
C MET A 1 21.26 -14.97 0.28
N GLY A 2 20.15 -14.64 -0.40
CA GLY A 2 19.22 -13.62 0.10
C GLY A 2 18.52 -14.12 1.36
N ASN A 3 18.37 -13.26 2.36
CA ASN A 3 17.62 -13.55 3.58
C ASN A 3 16.26 -14.18 3.21
N ILE A 4 16.08 -15.44 3.59
CA ILE A 4 14.81 -16.13 3.42
C ILE A 4 13.86 -15.46 4.41
N LEU A 5 12.91 -14.67 3.89
CA LEU A 5 11.83 -14.10 4.69
C LEU A 5 10.90 -15.25 5.11
N HIS A 6 11.21 -15.88 6.24
CA HIS A 6 10.30 -16.80 6.92
C HIS A 6 9.23 -15.97 7.63
N THR A 7 8.01 -15.99 7.11
CA THR A 7 6.84 -15.57 7.89
C THR A 7 6.57 -16.65 8.94
N ALA A 8 6.40 -16.26 10.20
CA ALA A 8 6.00 -17.19 11.25
C ALA A 8 4.69 -17.90 10.87
N ASP A 9 4.53 -19.15 11.33
CA ASP A 9 3.29 -19.87 11.18
C ASP A 9 2.14 -19.10 11.83
N PRO A 10 0.91 -19.17 11.27
CA PRO A 10 -0.24 -18.55 11.89
C PRO A 10 -0.47 -19.18 13.27
N PRO A 11 -0.86 -18.39 14.28
CA PRO A 11 -1.20 -18.92 15.61
C PRO A 11 -2.28 -20.00 15.50
N ALA A 12 -2.25 -21.02 16.36
CA ALA A 12 -3.15 -22.18 16.24
C ALA A 12 -4.64 -21.81 16.26
N ASP A 13 -5.00 -20.73 16.95
CA ASP A 13 -6.35 -20.19 17.07
C ASP A 13 -6.68 -19.11 16.03
N TRP A 14 -5.85 -18.93 14.98
CA TRP A 14 -6.05 -17.88 13.98
C TRP A 14 -7.43 -17.90 13.34
N ALA A 15 -8.12 -19.04 13.29
CA ALA A 15 -9.47 -19.15 12.73
C ALA A 15 -10.59 -18.86 13.75
N ALA A 16 -10.28 -18.83 15.06
CA ALA A 16 -11.22 -18.62 16.14
C ALA A 16 -11.68 -17.16 16.24
N THR A 17 -12.94 -16.96 16.62
CA THR A 17 -13.54 -15.61 16.60
C THR A 17 -12.90 -14.58 17.53
N SER A 18 -12.15 -15.03 18.53
CA SER A 18 -11.41 -14.19 19.50
C SER A 18 -10.06 -13.70 18.97
N PHE A 19 -9.55 -14.28 17.88
CA PHE A 19 -8.22 -13.96 17.37
C PHE A 19 -8.15 -12.52 16.86
N ASP A 20 -7.15 -11.78 17.35
CA ASP A 20 -6.84 -10.41 16.94
C ASP A 20 -6.13 -10.40 15.58
N ASP A 21 -6.92 -10.23 14.52
CA ASP A 21 -6.43 -10.15 13.15
C ASP A 21 -6.01 -8.73 12.73
N ARG A 22 -5.94 -7.72 13.62
CA ARG A 22 -5.70 -6.32 13.23
C ARG A 22 -4.38 -6.08 12.50
N ALA A 23 -3.36 -6.91 12.78
CA ALA A 23 -2.07 -6.85 12.09
C ALA A 23 -2.10 -7.48 10.68
N TRP A 24 -3.17 -8.20 10.31
CA TRP A 24 -3.28 -8.82 8.99
C TRP A 24 -3.75 -7.80 7.94
N PRO A 25 -3.17 -7.79 6.74
CA PRO A 25 -3.62 -6.90 5.67
C PRO A 25 -5.10 -7.11 5.30
N ARG A 26 -5.88 -6.03 5.24
CA ARG A 26 -7.25 -6.05 4.71
C ARG A 26 -7.20 -5.93 3.20
N LEU A 27 -7.35 -7.05 2.51
CA LEU A 27 -7.27 -7.15 1.06
C LEU A 27 -8.49 -7.88 0.49
N ARG A 28 -8.85 -7.53 -0.74
CA ARG A 28 -9.87 -8.29 -1.50
C ARG A 28 -9.15 -9.24 -2.44
N GLY A 29 -9.66 -10.47 -2.55
CA GLY A 29 -9.08 -11.48 -3.42
C GLY A 29 -9.11 -11.10 -4.91
N PRO A 30 -8.69 -12.00 -5.81
CA PRO A 30 -8.16 -13.33 -5.51
C PRO A 30 -6.78 -13.26 -4.85
N PHE A 31 -6.45 -14.26 -4.03
CA PHE A 31 -5.15 -14.42 -3.40
C PHE A 31 -4.41 -15.55 -4.10
N VAL A 32 -3.32 -15.25 -4.80
CA VAL A 32 -2.62 -16.24 -5.61
C VAL A 32 -1.14 -16.14 -5.29
N GLY A 33 -0.51 -17.28 -5.00
CA GLY A 33 0.91 -17.28 -4.71
C GLY A 33 1.80 -17.40 -5.93
N GLY A 34 3.09 -17.16 -5.70
CA GLY A 34 4.16 -17.17 -6.69
C GLY A 34 4.10 -15.95 -7.62
N ASP A 35 5.20 -15.23 -7.74
CA ASP A 35 5.31 -14.11 -8.67
C ASP A 35 5.01 -14.57 -10.11
N LEU A 36 3.86 -14.13 -10.64
CA LEU A 36 3.32 -14.54 -11.94
C LEU A 36 3.16 -16.07 -12.13
N GLY A 37 3.05 -16.84 -11.03
CA GLY A 37 2.97 -18.30 -11.08
C GLY A 37 4.30 -19.01 -11.38
N ARG A 38 5.44 -18.32 -11.20
CA ARG A 38 6.79 -18.89 -11.39
C ARG A 38 7.11 -19.92 -10.33
N VAL A 39 7.37 -21.17 -10.75
CA VAL A 39 7.55 -22.27 -9.81
C VAL A 39 8.91 -22.20 -9.10
N ASP A 40 9.95 -21.74 -9.80
CA ASP A 40 11.30 -21.47 -9.29
C ASP A 40 11.30 -20.48 -8.10
N LYS A 41 10.33 -19.56 -8.07
CA LYS A 41 10.12 -18.64 -6.94
C LYS A 41 9.50 -19.32 -5.72
N TYR A 42 9.03 -20.57 -5.82
CA TYR A 42 8.65 -21.36 -4.66
C TYR A 42 9.80 -22.15 -4.02
N TYR A 43 10.91 -22.39 -4.74
CA TYR A 43 11.97 -23.30 -4.30
C TYR A 43 12.94 -22.70 -3.26
N GLY A 44 12.88 -21.39 -2.99
CA GLY A 44 13.70 -20.74 -1.94
C GLY A 44 12.99 -19.70 -1.08
N ALA A 45 11.72 -19.38 -1.36
CA ALA A 45 10.94 -18.33 -0.66
C ALA A 45 9.41 -18.48 -0.85
N GLY A 46 8.92 -19.68 -1.20
CA GLY A 46 7.56 -19.89 -1.67
C GLY A 46 6.52 -20.01 -0.58
N GLN A 47 5.49 -19.16 -0.62
CA GLN A 47 4.26 -19.29 0.18
C GLN A 47 3.78 -20.75 0.25
N ALA A 48 4.00 -21.40 1.40
CA ALA A 48 3.52 -22.76 1.67
C ALA A 48 2.00 -22.76 1.92
N MET A 49 1.50 -21.66 2.49
CA MET A 49 0.13 -21.49 2.93
C MET A 49 -0.30 -20.03 2.76
N ILE A 50 -1.59 -19.82 2.47
CA ILE A 50 -2.25 -18.52 2.57
C ILE A 50 -3.42 -18.69 3.54
N CYS A 51 -3.45 -17.90 4.60
CA CYS A 51 -4.57 -17.81 5.54
C CYS A 51 -5.35 -16.52 5.28
N VAL A 52 -6.66 -16.64 5.15
CA VAL A 52 -7.58 -15.50 5.07
C VAL A 52 -8.76 -15.70 5.98
N ARG A 53 -9.35 -14.59 6.41
CA ARG A 53 -10.50 -14.58 7.31
C ARG A 53 -11.52 -13.55 6.83
N GLY A 54 -12.79 -13.83 7.03
CA GLY A 54 -13.87 -12.87 6.83
C GLY A 54 -14.88 -12.95 7.96
N LYS A 55 -15.39 -11.79 8.41
CA LYS A 55 -16.41 -11.68 9.44
C LYS A 55 -17.79 -11.52 8.80
N PHE A 56 -18.83 -12.00 9.46
CA PHE A 56 -20.21 -11.76 9.07
C PHE A 56 -21.14 -11.77 10.28
N GLY A 57 -22.24 -11.02 10.20
CA GLY A 57 -23.21 -10.87 11.27
C GLY A 57 -24.35 -11.89 11.16
N VAL A 58 -24.72 -12.48 12.29
CA VAL A 58 -25.89 -13.35 12.44
C VAL A 58 -26.81 -12.74 13.49
N THR A 59 -27.99 -12.30 13.07
CA THR A 59 -29.01 -11.69 13.93
C THR A 59 -29.81 -12.74 14.70
N ASP A 60 -30.14 -13.83 14.02
CA ASP A 60 -30.88 -14.97 14.55
C ASP A 60 -30.35 -16.28 13.93
N PRO A 61 -29.54 -17.07 14.66
CA PRO A 61 -29.05 -18.35 14.14
C PRO A 61 -30.17 -19.32 13.73
N ALA A 62 -31.32 -19.32 14.41
CA ALA A 62 -32.44 -20.21 14.10
C ALA A 62 -33.12 -19.83 12.77
N GLY A 63 -33.06 -18.55 12.40
CA GLY A 63 -33.53 -18.04 11.12
C GLY A 63 -32.66 -18.44 9.91
N VAL A 64 -31.51 -19.09 10.11
CA VAL A 64 -30.66 -19.61 9.02
C VAL A 64 -31.02 -21.07 8.71
N LYS A 65 -31.76 -21.28 7.63
CA LYS A 65 -32.26 -22.60 7.20
C LYS A 65 -31.20 -23.46 6.56
N ARG A 66 -30.35 -22.85 5.71
CA ARG A 66 -29.23 -23.51 5.04
C ARG A 66 -28.02 -22.61 5.03
N LEU A 67 -26.84 -23.21 5.18
CA LEU A 67 -25.56 -22.53 5.06
C LEU A 67 -24.71 -23.27 4.02
N LEU A 68 -24.41 -22.62 2.91
CA LEU A 68 -23.80 -23.24 1.73
C LEU A 68 -22.44 -22.60 1.43
N LEU A 69 -21.39 -23.42 1.40
CA LEU A 69 -20.03 -23.01 1.07
C LEU A 69 -19.66 -23.43 -0.36
N SER A 70 -19.12 -22.48 -1.12
CA SER A 70 -18.50 -22.72 -2.43
C SER A 70 -17.20 -21.94 -2.54
N ALA A 71 -16.14 -22.57 -3.04
CA ALA A 71 -14.85 -21.93 -3.25
C ALA A 71 -14.17 -22.43 -4.53
N ARG A 72 -13.31 -21.60 -5.12
CA ARG A 72 -12.40 -21.96 -6.22
C ARG A 72 -10.99 -21.70 -5.74
N TYR A 73 -10.10 -22.66 -5.90
CA TYR A 73 -8.76 -22.61 -5.33
C TYR A 73 -7.75 -23.36 -6.19
N THR A 74 -6.48 -23.17 -5.88
CA THR A 74 -5.33 -23.88 -6.41
C THR A 74 -4.56 -24.44 -5.23
N GLY A 75 -4.09 -25.69 -5.33
CA GLY A 75 -3.55 -26.41 -4.18
C GLY A 75 -4.65 -27.09 -3.36
N GLY A 76 -4.52 -27.14 -2.05
CA GLY A 76 -5.50 -27.74 -1.14
C GLY A 76 -6.17 -26.66 -0.30
N ILE A 77 -7.33 -26.96 0.26
CA ILE A 77 -8.11 -26.01 1.06
C ILE A 77 -8.63 -26.66 2.34
N VAL A 78 -8.61 -25.91 3.41
CA VAL A 78 -9.37 -26.19 4.64
C VAL A 78 -10.14 -24.94 5.03
N VAL A 79 -11.38 -25.12 5.45
CA VAL A 79 -12.29 -24.04 5.84
C VAL A 79 -12.75 -24.28 7.26
N TYR A 80 -12.73 -23.20 8.04
CA TYR A 80 -13.13 -23.15 9.43
C TYR A 80 -14.29 -22.19 9.60
N LEU A 81 -15.29 -22.57 10.38
CA LEU A 81 -16.34 -21.68 10.88
C LEU A 81 -16.17 -21.53 12.38
N ASN A 82 -15.93 -20.30 12.84
CA ASN A 82 -15.70 -19.98 14.26
C ASN A 82 -14.59 -20.84 14.90
N GLY A 83 -13.55 -21.17 14.14
CA GLY A 83 -12.44 -22.03 14.57
C GLY A 83 -12.66 -23.54 14.39
N LYS A 84 -13.88 -24.00 14.10
CA LYS A 84 -14.17 -25.42 13.84
C LYS A 84 -13.98 -25.74 12.36
N GLU A 85 -13.24 -26.80 12.04
CA GLU A 85 -13.10 -27.28 10.66
C GLU A 85 -14.46 -27.76 10.13
N VAL A 86 -14.88 -27.22 8.98
CA VAL A 86 -16.17 -27.55 8.33
C VAL A 86 -16.01 -28.13 6.94
N PHE A 87 -14.84 -27.95 6.31
CA PHE A 87 -14.55 -28.53 5.01
C PHE A 87 -13.05 -28.68 4.81
N ARG A 88 -12.65 -29.76 4.12
CA ARG A 88 -11.29 -30.02 3.69
C ARG A 88 -11.30 -30.61 2.28
N GLY A 89 -10.38 -30.18 1.42
CA GLY A 89 -10.26 -30.69 0.05
C GLY A 89 -8.83 -30.70 -0.46
N HIS A 90 -8.45 -31.81 -1.11
CA HIS A 90 -7.10 -32.07 -1.64
C HIS A 90 -5.98 -31.93 -0.60
N LEU A 91 -6.27 -32.28 0.66
CA LEU A 91 -5.33 -32.27 1.78
C LEU A 91 -5.34 -33.64 2.46
N PRO A 92 -4.23 -34.06 3.08
CA PRO A 92 -4.17 -35.30 3.84
C PRO A 92 -5.25 -35.39 4.92
N ALA A 93 -5.67 -36.62 5.26
CA ALA A 93 -6.45 -36.88 6.45
C ALA A 93 -5.62 -36.63 7.73
N GLY A 94 -6.29 -36.46 8.87
CA GLY A 94 -5.63 -36.26 10.17
C GLY A 94 -5.20 -34.82 10.46
N ARG A 95 -4.20 -34.65 11.35
CA ARG A 95 -3.71 -33.33 11.77
C ARG A 95 -2.93 -32.65 10.63
N ILE A 96 -3.30 -31.41 10.31
CA ILE A 96 -2.61 -30.58 9.31
C ILE A 96 -1.64 -29.65 10.05
N THR A 97 -0.41 -29.56 9.57
CA THR A 97 0.62 -28.60 10.02
C THR A 97 0.79 -27.51 8.96
N ALA A 98 1.42 -26.39 9.31
CA ALA A 98 1.71 -25.31 8.34
C ALA A 98 2.60 -25.78 7.17
N ALA A 99 3.38 -26.85 7.37
CA ALA A 99 4.23 -27.47 6.35
C ALA A 99 3.51 -28.50 5.47
N ALA A 100 2.23 -28.80 5.74
CA ALA A 100 1.47 -29.76 4.96
C ALA A 100 1.42 -29.39 3.47
N GLN A 101 1.48 -30.41 2.62
CA GLN A 101 1.33 -30.24 1.18
C GLN A 101 -0.02 -30.78 0.72
N ALA A 102 -0.63 -30.04 -0.20
CA ALA A 102 -1.80 -30.52 -0.90
C ALA A 102 -1.44 -31.53 -1.97
N GLU A 103 -2.43 -32.30 -2.43
CA GLU A 103 -2.25 -33.27 -3.49
C GLU A 103 -1.60 -32.65 -4.74
N ALA A 104 -0.67 -33.38 -5.36
CA ALA A 104 -0.08 -32.98 -6.62
C ALA A 104 -1.14 -32.94 -7.74
N TYR A 105 -1.02 -32.00 -8.67
CA TYR A 105 -1.82 -32.06 -9.89
C TYR A 105 -1.42 -33.27 -10.74
N PRO A 106 -2.34 -33.85 -11.53
CA PRO A 106 -2.01 -34.99 -12.40
C PRO A 106 -0.98 -34.60 -13.47
N LYS A 107 -0.19 -35.57 -13.95
CA LYS A 107 0.85 -35.35 -14.98
C LYS A 107 0.31 -34.66 -16.23
N GLU A 108 -0.90 -35.00 -16.66
CA GLU A 108 -1.57 -34.39 -17.82
C GLU A 108 -1.88 -32.90 -17.67
N ALA A 109 -1.85 -32.33 -16.45
CA ALA A 109 -1.91 -30.88 -16.28
C ALA A 109 -0.63 -30.17 -16.79
N TYR A 110 0.47 -30.90 -16.97
CA TYR A 110 1.78 -30.39 -17.38
C TYR A 110 2.11 -30.68 -18.84
N VAL A 111 1.63 -31.80 -19.37
CA VAL A 111 2.02 -32.31 -20.70
C VAL A 111 0.81 -32.63 -21.57
N GLY A 112 0.93 -32.36 -22.87
CA GLY A 112 -0.02 -32.79 -23.89
C GLY A 112 0.04 -34.30 -24.15
N ALA A 113 -0.82 -34.79 -25.04
CA ALA A 113 -0.90 -36.22 -25.37
C ALA A 113 0.45 -36.81 -25.82
N GLY A 114 1.24 -36.05 -26.60
CA GLY A 114 2.58 -36.44 -27.04
C GLY A 114 3.71 -36.19 -26.03
N GLY A 115 3.41 -36.00 -24.73
CA GLY A 115 4.42 -35.82 -23.68
C GLY A 115 5.14 -34.47 -23.66
N LYS A 116 4.91 -33.60 -24.66
CA LYS A 116 5.44 -32.23 -24.70
C LYS A 116 4.73 -31.33 -23.69
N LEU A 117 5.44 -30.35 -23.15
CA LEU A 117 4.88 -29.39 -22.20
C LEU A 117 3.68 -28.64 -22.77
N LEU A 118 2.63 -28.56 -21.97
CA LEU A 118 1.37 -27.93 -22.32
C LEU A 118 1.44 -26.43 -22.01
N ALA A 119 1.85 -25.62 -22.98
CA ALA A 119 2.01 -24.17 -22.81
C ALA A 119 0.73 -23.39 -23.13
N ARG A 120 0.45 -23.22 -24.43
CA ARG A 120 -0.76 -22.58 -24.97
C ARG A 120 -1.39 -23.56 -25.96
N VAL A 121 -2.71 -23.67 -25.91
CA VAL A 121 -3.49 -24.54 -26.79
C VAL A 121 -4.36 -23.69 -27.70
N ALA A 122 -4.56 -24.15 -28.93
CA ALA A 122 -5.50 -23.51 -29.84
C ALA A 122 -6.93 -23.62 -29.28
N ARG A 123 -7.83 -22.69 -29.66
CA ARG A 123 -9.24 -22.74 -29.22
C ARG A 123 -9.95 -24.03 -29.70
N THR A 124 -9.51 -24.57 -30.83
CA THR A 124 -10.01 -25.80 -31.45
C THR A 124 -9.49 -27.08 -30.78
N ASP A 125 -8.40 -26.99 -30.01
CA ASP A 125 -7.82 -28.13 -29.29
C ASP A 125 -8.62 -28.44 -28.02
N THR A 126 -9.64 -29.28 -28.14
CA THR A 126 -10.54 -29.65 -27.03
C THR A 126 -9.81 -30.42 -25.93
N GLU A 127 -8.91 -31.33 -26.29
CA GLU A 127 -8.16 -32.14 -25.32
C GLU A 127 -7.12 -31.29 -24.56
N GLY A 128 -6.36 -30.45 -25.26
CA GLY A 128 -5.46 -29.51 -24.64
C GLY A 128 -6.18 -28.54 -23.69
N ARG A 129 -7.39 -28.08 -24.05
CA ARG A 129 -8.23 -27.26 -23.16
C ARG A 129 -8.72 -28.04 -21.93
N ARG A 130 -9.13 -29.30 -22.09
CA ARG A 130 -9.48 -30.18 -20.95
C ARG A 130 -8.32 -30.27 -19.96
N ARG A 131 -7.10 -30.55 -20.46
CA ARG A 131 -5.88 -30.65 -19.65
C ARG A 131 -5.49 -29.34 -18.99
N LEU A 132 -5.58 -28.20 -19.68
CA LEU A 132 -5.40 -26.89 -19.06
C LEU A 132 -6.45 -26.60 -17.98
N GLY A 133 -7.68 -27.09 -18.16
CA GLY A 133 -8.76 -27.02 -17.19
C GLY A 133 -8.41 -27.66 -15.85
N LEU A 134 -7.55 -28.70 -15.83
CA LEU A 134 -7.09 -29.33 -14.60
C LEU A 134 -6.32 -28.36 -13.68
N ARG A 135 -5.66 -27.33 -14.25
CA ARG A 135 -4.92 -26.31 -13.49
C ARG A 135 -5.85 -25.39 -12.69
N THR A 136 -7.08 -25.20 -13.15
CA THR A 136 -8.06 -24.27 -12.57
C THR A 136 -9.35 -24.96 -12.08
N GLY A 137 -9.38 -26.30 -12.14
CA GLY A 137 -10.57 -27.10 -11.93
C GLY A 137 -10.95 -27.32 -10.47
N ARG A 138 -10.00 -27.19 -9.52
CA ARG A 138 -10.24 -27.41 -8.09
C ARG A 138 -11.25 -26.40 -7.54
N ARG A 139 -12.32 -26.92 -6.99
CA ARG A 139 -13.44 -26.18 -6.42
C ARG A 139 -14.07 -26.97 -5.28
N THR A 140 -14.84 -26.28 -4.44
CA THR A 140 -15.73 -26.91 -3.47
C THR A 140 -17.17 -26.71 -3.92
N GLY A 141 -18.03 -27.60 -3.45
CA GLY A 141 -19.43 -27.31 -3.22
C GLY A 141 -20.34 -27.08 -4.42
N PRO A 142 -21.61 -26.72 -4.14
CA PRO A 142 -22.10 -26.26 -2.83
C PRO A 142 -22.00 -27.32 -1.72
N VAL A 143 -21.31 -27.00 -0.62
CA VAL A 143 -21.19 -27.87 0.57
C VAL A 143 -22.09 -27.33 1.66
N ALA A 144 -22.99 -28.16 2.18
CA ALA A 144 -23.80 -27.80 3.33
C ALA A 144 -22.94 -27.76 4.61
N ILE A 145 -22.99 -26.66 5.32
CA ILE A 145 -22.41 -26.50 6.66
C ILE A 145 -23.57 -26.50 7.65
N ALA A 146 -23.39 -27.16 8.80
CA ALA A 146 -24.39 -27.19 9.86
C ALA A 146 -24.66 -25.77 10.41
N PRO A 147 -25.89 -25.23 10.30
CA PRO A 147 -26.23 -23.91 10.85
C PRO A 147 -26.08 -23.84 12.37
N THR A 148 -26.09 -24.98 13.07
CA THR A 148 -25.85 -25.09 14.53
C THR A 148 -24.47 -24.61 14.95
N LEU A 149 -23.53 -24.41 14.02
CA LEU A 149 -22.22 -23.82 14.27
C LEU A 149 -22.22 -22.29 14.27
N LEU A 150 -23.34 -21.68 13.85
CA LEU A 150 -23.54 -20.24 13.93
C LEU A 150 -23.87 -19.82 15.35
N ARG A 151 -23.45 -18.62 15.70
CA ARG A 151 -23.81 -17.95 16.95
C ARG A 151 -24.42 -16.59 16.64
N LYS A 152 -25.22 -16.06 17.57
CA LYS A 152 -25.71 -14.67 17.47
C LYS A 152 -24.52 -13.70 17.51
N GLY A 153 -24.56 -12.66 16.70
CA GLY A 153 -23.49 -11.67 16.55
C GLY A 153 -22.44 -12.03 15.49
N VAL A 154 -21.19 -11.67 15.74
CA VAL A 154 -20.11 -11.82 14.75
C VAL A 154 -19.65 -13.27 14.66
N ASN A 155 -19.63 -13.81 13.45
CA ASN A 155 -19.08 -15.11 13.09
C ASN A 155 -17.85 -14.91 12.18
N VAL A 156 -16.96 -15.89 12.13
CA VAL A 156 -15.76 -15.86 11.29
C VAL A 156 -15.69 -17.08 10.39
N LEU A 157 -15.46 -16.84 9.10
CA LEU A 157 -15.03 -17.86 8.15
C LEU A 157 -13.51 -17.75 7.96
N GLY A 158 -12.77 -18.73 8.46
CA GLY A 158 -11.34 -18.88 8.22
C GLY A 158 -11.09 -19.81 7.04
N VAL A 159 -10.20 -19.45 6.12
CA VAL A 159 -9.80 -20.29 4.98
C VAL A 159 -8.29 -20.35 4.91
N ALA A 160 -7.74 -21.57 4.92
CA ALA A 160 -6.33 -21.78 4.60
C ALA A 160 -6.23 -22.55 3.29
N VAL A 161 -5.41 -22.06 2.36
CA VAL A 161 -5.01 -22.80 1.16
C VAL A 161 -3.55 -23.18 1.24
N TYR A 162 -3.23 -24.42 0.90
CA TYR A 162 -1.89 -24.97 0.95
C TYR A 162 -1.37 -25.24 -0.45
N ARG A 163 -0.08 -25.04 -0.65
CA ARG A 163 0.59 -25.34 -1.90
C ARG A 163 0.49 -26.84 -2.22
N SER A 164 0.19 -27.14 -3.47
CA SER A 164 0.25 -28.52 -3.97
C SER A 164 1.69 -29.02 -4.04
N ALA A 165 1.87 -30.32 -3.75
CA ALA A 165 3.10 -31.02 -4.05
C ALA A 165 3.47 -30.85 -5.53
N LEU A 166 4.75 -30.62 -5.79
CA LEU A 166 5.27 -30.37 -7.13
C LEU A 166 5.75 -31.67 -7.75
N ARG A 167 5.32 -31.93 -9.00
CA ARG A 167 5.89 -33.01 -9.82
C ARG A 167 7.18 -32.53 -10.52
N PRO A 168 8.06 -33.44 -10.97
CA PRO A 168 9.20 -33.09 -11.80
C PRO A 168 8.82 -32.27 -13.05
N GLU A 169 7.65 -32.54 -13.65
CA GLU A 169 7.15 -31.78 -14.80
C GLU A 169 6.85 -30.31 -14.46
N ALA A 170 6.51 -29.99 -13.21
CA ALA A 170 6.33 -28.61 -12.77
C ALA A 170 7.65 -27.83 -12.81
N ILE A 171 8.76 -28.48 -12.44
CA ILE A 171 10.12 -27.92 -12.52
C ILE A 171 10.49 -27.68 -13.97
N SER A 172 10.27 -28.69 -14.82
CA SER A 172 10.54 -28.59 -16.27
C SER A 172 9.72 -27.48 -16.93
N ALA A 173 8.43 -27.39 -16.62
CA ALA A 173 7.53 -26.35 -17.10
C ALA A 173 8.05 -24.95 -16.74
N ALA A 174 8.44 -24.75 -15.48
CA ALA A 174 8.96 -23.48 -15.01
C ALA A 174 10.27 -23.07 -15.70
N LYS A 175 11.22 -24.01 -15.87
CA LYS A 175 12.47 -23.77 -16.63
C LYS A 175 12.20 -23.30 -18.06
N LYS A 176 11.11 -23.78 -18.68
CA LYS A 176 10.67 -23.37 -20.04
C LYS A 176 9.64 -22.25 -20.07
N ARG A 177 9.52 -21.48 -18.97
CA ARG A 177 8.60 -20.34 -18.83
C ARG A 177 7.12 -20.66 -19.00
N VAL A 178 6.72 -21.91 -18.77
CA VAL A 178 5.32 -22.35 -18.71
C VAL A 178 4.86 -22.28 -17.26
N HIS A 179 4.31 -21.14 -16.87
CA HIS A 179 4.00 -20.82 -15.48
C HIS A 179 2.51 -20.91 -15.16
N TRP A 180 2.19 -21.46 -13.99
CA TRP A 180 0.90 -21.27 -13.34
C TRP A 180 1.03 -21.42 -11.81
N PRO A 181 0.09 -20.83 -11.05
CA PRO A 181 0.12 -20.92 -9.60
C PRO A 181 -0.07 -22.36 -9.10
N HIS A 182 0.53 -22.68 -7.96
CA HIS A 182 0.36 -23.96 -7.26
C HIS A 182 -0.28 -23.82 -5.88
N ILE A 183 -0.63 -22.58 -5.52
CA ILE A 183 -1.39 -22.17 -4.35
C ILE A 183 -2.24 -20.95 -4.73
N GLY A 184 -3.48 -20.90 -4.25
CA GLY A 184 -4.31 -19.71 -4.36
C GLY A 184 -5.77 -19.90 -3.98
N LEU A 185 -6.39 -18.84 -3.51
CA LEU A 185 -7.82 -18.70 -3.30
C LEU A 185 -8.38 -17.74 -4.35
N HIS A 186 -9.11 -18.27 -5.32
CA HIS A 186 -9.67 -17.49 -6.43
C HIS A 186 -11.02 -16.88 -6.09
N SER A 187 -11.85 -17.61 -5.34
CA SER A 187 -13.13 -17.12 -4.83
C SER A 187 -13.56 -17.97 -3.63
N VAL A 188 -14.26 -17.36 -2.69
CA VAL A 188 -15.00 -18.05 -1.62
C VAL A 188 -16.34 -17.37 -1.46
N ARG A 189 -17.40 -18.17 -1.27
CA ARG A 189 -18.76 -17.69 -1.02
C ARG A 189 -19.38 -18.55 0.07
N LEU A 190 -19.98 -17.88 1.05
CA LEU A 190 -20.85 -18.47 2.05
C LEU A 190 -22.24 -17.87 1.86
N VAL A 191 -23.24 -18.71 1.60
CA VAL A 191 -24.63 -18.29 1.41
C VAL A 191 -25.45 -18.81 2.59
N ALA A 192 -26.06 -17.89 3.33
CA ALA A 192 -27.07 -18.21 4.32
C ALA A 192 -28.44 -18.01 3.70
N GLU A 193 -29.30 -19.02 3.76
CA GLU A 193 -30.69 -18.91 3.34
C GLU A 193 -31.59 -18.70 4.55
N GLY A 194 -32.53 -17.75 4.42
CA GLY A 194 -33.36 -17.28 5.52
C GLY A 194 -33.08 -15.82 5.84
N ASN A 195 -33.53 -15.35 7.02
CA ASN A 195 -33.43 -13.97 7.47
C ASN A 195 -32.51 -13.80 8.70
N GLY A 196 -31.83 -14.89 9.10
CA GLY A 196 -31.00 -14.93 10.30
C GLY A 196 -29.60 -14.33 10.18
N ALA A 197 -29.15 -13.97 8.98
CA ALA A 197 -27.79 -13.46 8.74
C ALA A 197 -27.79 -12.27 7.78
N THR A 198 -26.84 -11.35 7.99
CA THR A 198 -26.68 -10.16 7.16
C THR A 198 -25.53 -10.35 6.17
N PRO A 199 -25.75 -10.16 4.86
CA PRO A 199 -24.67 -10.23 3.87
C PRO A 199 -23.59 -9.18 4.12
N ASN A 200 -22.32 -9.60 4.13
CA ASN A 200 -21.16 -8.70 4.19
C ASN A 200 -20.50 -8.56 2.80
N VAL A 201 -21.29 -8.14 1.81
CA VAL A 201 -20.87 -8.06 0.39
C VAL A 201 -20.97 -6.65 -0.20
N ASP A 202 -21.48 -5.69 0.57
CA ASP A 202 -21.50 -4.28 0.22
C ASP A 202 -21.17 -3.44 1.46
N ARG A 203 -20.89 -2.16 1.25
CA ARG A 203 -20.66 -1.23 2.37
C ARG A 203 -21.92 -1.06 3.23
N PRO A 204 -21.78 -0.85 4.55
CA PRO A 204 -22.90 -0.51 5.39
C PRO A 204 -23.52 0.83 5.00
N ALA A 205 -24.82 0.98 5.23
CA ALA A 205 -25.52 2.25 5.07
C ALA A 205 -25.16 3.21 6.20
N GLY A 206 -25.24 4.51 5.94
CA GLY A 206 -24.95 5.55 6.91
C GLY A 206 -23.46 5.70 7.20
N VAL A 207 -23.14 6.21 8.39
CA VAL A 207 -21.77 6.57 8.77
C VAL A 207 -20.99 5.35 9.28
N GLN A 208 -19.73 5.26 8.88
CA GLN A 208 -18.75 4.33 9.42
C GLN A 208 -17.44 5.07 9.71
N VAL A 209 -16.83 4.78 10.85
CA VAL A 209 -15.42 5.10 11.13
C VAL A 209 -14.66 3.78 11.22
N TRP A 210 -13.57 3.64 10.49
CA TRP A 210 -12.84 2.36 10.41
C TRP A 210 -11.34 2.55 10.22
N ASN A 211 -10.54 1.59 10.68
CA ASN A 211 -9.08 1.63 10.56
C ASN A 211 -8.62 1.22 9.16
N ALA A 212 -7.63 1.94 8.63
CA ALA A 212 -6.97 1.57 7.39
C ALA A 212 -5.46 1.47 7.59
N ASP A 213 -4.84 0.52 6.89
CA ASP A 213 -3.39 0.38 6.85
C ASP A 213 -2.79 1.61 6.15
N PRO A 214 -1.87 2.37 6.79
CA PRO A 214 -1.21 3.54 6.19
C PRO A 214 -0.38 3.20 4.94
N HIS A 215 0.01 1.94 4.74
CA HIS A 215 0.81 1.51 3.58
C HIS A 215 -0.05 1.16 2.36
N ARG A 216 -1.38 1.11 2.50
CA ARG A 216 -2.28 0.71 1.42
C ARG A 216 -2.86 1.96 0.72
N PRO A 217 -2.81 2.04 -0.62
CA PRO A 217 -3.56 3.06 -1.34
C PRO A 217 -5.06 2.83 -1.15
N LEU A 218 -5.76 3.88 -0.70
CA LEU A 218 -7.20 3.88 -0.51
C LEU A 218 -7.89 4.61 -1.66
N SER A 219 -9.12 4.22 -1.93
CA SER A 219 -10.02 4.85 -2.91
C SER A 219 -11.42 4.99 -2.34
N VAL A 220 -12.30 5.69 -3.07
CA VAL A 220 -13.73 5.75 -2.74
C VAL A 220 -14.45 4.40 -2.81
N ALA A 221 -13.79 3.33 -3.31
CA ALA A 221 -14.32 1.97 -3.29
C ALA A 221 -14.08 1.22 -1.98
N ASP A 222 -13.21 1.73 -1.11
CA ASP A 222 -12.89 1.09 0.15
C ASP A 222 -13.93 1.38 1.24
N TYR A 223 -14.07 0.43 2.16
CA TYR A 223 -14.96 0.52 3.33
C TYR A 223 -14.47 -0.51 4.37
N GLY A 224 -14.72 -0.23 5.65
CA GLY A 224 -14.37 -1.13 6.75
C GLY A 224 -15.31 -2.33 6.81
N ASP A 225 -14.86 -3.44 7.39
CA ASP A 225 -15.77 -4.56 7.67
C ASP A 225 -16.87 -4.09 8.64
N PRO A 226 -18.17 -4.20 8.29
CA PRO A 226 -19.27 -3.76 9.13
C PRO A 226 -19.37 -4.51 10.47
N ASN A 227 -18.65 -5.63 10.60
CA ASN A 227 -18.59 -6.44 11.81
C ASN A 227 -17.32 -6.18 12.64
N GLU A 228 -16.52 -5.17 12.27
CA GLU A 228 -15.35 -4.73 13.04
C GLU A 228 -15.62 -3.37 13.69
N PRO A 229 -15.52 -3.27 15.03
CA PRO A 229 -15.51 -1.96 15.67
C PRO A 229 -14.20 -1.23 15.35
N PRO A 230 -14.18 0.12 15.43
CA PRO A 230 -12.94 0.89 15.40
C PRO A 230 -11.96 0.38 16.44
N SER A 231 -10.74 0.14 16.00
CA SER A 231 -9.60 -0.27 16.82
C SER A 231 -8.66 0.92 17.07
N PRO A 232 -7.74 0.81 18.04
CA PRO A 232 -6.75 1.84 18.25
C PRO A 232 -5.92 2.12 16.98
N ILE A 233 -5.66 3.40 16.69
CA ILE A 233 -4.62 3.82 15.74
C ILE A 233 -3.28 3.51 16.41
N ARG A 234 -2.59 2.47 15.93
CA ARG A 234 -1.29 2.06 16.46
C ARG A 234 -0.17 2.82 15.77
N LEU A 235 0.64 3.49 16.57
CA LEU A 235 1.82 4.24 16.16
C LEU A 235 3.04 3.61 16.83
N VAL A 236 4.12 3.42 16.08
CA VAL A 236 5.38 2.92 16.63
C VAL A 236 6.50 3.81 16.13
N SER A 237 7.27 4.37 17.05
CA SER A 237 8.40 5.23 16.72
C SER A 237 9.51 5.13 17.78
N PRO A 238 10.78 5.28 17.42
CA PRO A 238 11.80 5.66 18.40
C PRO A 238 11.51 7.03 19.01
N ARG A 239 12.21 7.34 20.10
CA ARG A 239 12.30 8.71 20.61
C ARG A 239 12.95 9.61 19.56
N ASN A 240 12.55 10.88 19.48
CA ASN A 240 12.91 11.81 18.40
C ASN A 240 12.43 11.38 16.99
N GLY A 241 11.50 10.41 16.90
CA GLY A 241 10.95 9.91 15.66
C GLY A 241 9.59 10.48 15.29
N LEU A 242 9.12 10.13 14.10
CA LEU A 242 7.75 10.38 13.62
C LEU A 242 7.03 9.05 13.42
N ALA A 243 5.73 9.00 13.74
CA ALA A 243 4.86 7.88 13.40
C ALA A 243 3.51 8.38 12.92
N SER A 244 2.97 7.74 11.89
CA SER A 244 1.69 8.11 11.31
C SER A 244 0.75 6.92 11.22
N GLY A 245 -0.53 7.18 11.42
CA GLY A 245 -1.60 6.20 11.25
C GLY A 245 -2.88 6.89 10.81
N GLN A 246 -3.88 6.12 10.41
CA GLN A 246 -5.12 6.67 9.89
C GLN A 246 -6.36 5.88 10.34
N VAL A 247 -7.47 6.60 10.38
CA VAL A 247 -8.81 6.04 10.24
C VAL A 247 -9.48 6.68 9.05
N VAL A 248 -10.60 6.11 8.61
CA VAL A 248 -11.41 6.62 7.52
C VAL A 248 -12.80 6.88 8.05
N VAL A 249 -13.31 8.09 7.77
CA VAL A 249 -14.72 8.44 7.95
C VAL A 249 -15.41 8.24 6.62
N SER A 250 -16.46 7.44 6.58
CA SER A 250 -17.24 7.24 5.38
C SER A 250 -18.73 7.30 5.65
N SER A 251 -19.51 7.69 4.65
CA SER A 251 -20.97 7.72 4.74
C SER A 251 -21.62 7.50 3.38
N THR A 252 -22.74 6.80 3.30
CA THR A 252 -23.56 6.75 2.06
C THR A 252 -24.20 8.10 1.72
N SER A 253 -24.13 9.07 2.63
CA SER A 253 -24.54 10.46 2.44
C SER A 253 -23.33 11.39 2.43
N ARG A 254 -23.53 12.64 2.01
CA ARG A 254 -22.47 13.67 2.03
C ARG A 254 -21.99 13.93 3.47
N ILE A 255 -20.71 14.29 3.61
CA ILE A 255 -20.12 14.71 4.89
C ILE A 255 -19.79 16.21 4.78
N ARG A 256 -20.26 17.00 5.75
CA ARG A 256 -19.98 18.44 5.88
C ARG A 256 -19.49 18.75 7.28
N GLY A 257 -18.75 19.85 7.41
CA GLY A 257 -18.28 20.31 8.72
C GLY A 257 -17.34 19.32 9.41
N LEU A 258 -16.63 18.47 8.66
CA LEU A 258 -15.72 17.48 9.23
C LEU A 258 -14.65 18.18 10.07
N ARG A 259 -14.46 17.71 11.30
CA ARG A 259 -13.44 18.17 12.23
C ARG A 259 -12.86 16.96 12.95
N ALA A 260 -11.55 16.96 13.14
CA ALA A 260 -10.87 15.97 13.96
C ALA A 260 -9.79 16.62 14.81
N SER A 261 -9.61 16.11 16.02
CA SER A 261 -8.60 16.59 16.99
C SER A 261 -8.05 15.42 17.78
N ALA A 262 -6.76 15.45 18.08
CA ALA A 262 -6.09 14.42 18.88
C ALA A 262 -5.79 14.98 20.29
N SER A 263 -6.04 14.18 21.32
CA SER A 263 -5.69 14.52 22.71
C SER A 263 -4.18 14.41 22.95
N GLU A 264 -3.72 14.86 24.11
CA GLU A 264 -2.41 14.42 24.61
C GLU A 264 -2.34 12.88 24.69
N LEU A 265 -1.13 12.33 24.57
CA LEU A 265 -0.89 10.92 24.84
C LEU A 265 -0.21 10.77 26.20
N VAL A 266 -0.73 9.87 27.03
CA VAL A 266 -0.27 9.67 28.40
C VAL A 266 0.19 8.23 28.59
N ARG A 267 1.35 8.04 29.25
CA ARG A 267 1.90 6.73 29.59
C ARG A 267 1.56 6.38 31.05
N SER A 268 1.14 5.14 31.29
CA SER A 268 0.98 4.62 32.65
C SER A 268 2.34 4.57 33.35
N GLY A 269 2.46 5.15 34.54
CA GLY A 269 3.74 5.28 35.24
C GLY A 269 4.56 6.51 34.84
N GLY A 270 3.93 7.52 34.24
CA GLY A 270 4.53 8.82 33.97
C GLY A 270 5.05 8.97 32.53
N GLY A 271 5.06 10.22 32.07
CA GLY A 271 5.35 10.62 30.69
C GLY A 271 4.11 11.15 29.97
N ARG A 272 4.26 12.28 29.27
CA ARG A 272 3.21 12.90 28.45
C ARG A 272 3.78 13.35 27.12
N ILE A 273 2.99 13.19 26.06
CA ILE A 273 3.23 13.79 24.76
C ILE A 273 2.08 14.76 24.51
N SER A 274 2.39 16.06 24.50
CA SER A 274 1.39 17.12 24.31
C SER A 274 0.60 16.93 23.01
N ALA A 275 -0.67 17.30 23.00
CA ALA A 275 -1.51 17.34 21.80
C ALA A 275 -0.88 18.18 20.68
N ALA A 276 -0.09 19.21 21.00
CA ALA A 276 0.62 20.03 20.02
C ALA A 276 1.70 19.25 19.22
N ARG A 277 2.10 18.06 19.69
CA ARG A 277 2.99 17.14 18.98
C ARG A 277 2.24 16.16 18.08
N LEU A 278 0.91 16.22 18.05
CA LEU A 278 0.06 15.42 17.19
C LEU A 278 -0.55 16.31 16.11
N THR A 279 -0.26 15.99 14.85
CA THR A 279 -0.84 16.68 13.70
C THR A 279 -1.94 15.81 13.09
N VAL A 280 -3.15 16.37 12.98
CA VAL A 280 -4.26 15.75 12.26
C VAL A 280 -4.30 16.29 10.84
N ARG A 281 -4.34 15.40 9.84
CA ARG A 281 -4.37 15.76 8.42
C ARG A 281 -5.42 14.94 7.67
N TYR A 282 -5.84 15.40 6.51
CA TYR A 282 -6.92 14.81 5.72
C TYR A 282 -6.37 14.38 4.37
N ALA A 283 -6.60 13.14 3.99
CA ALA A 283 -6.09 12.67 2.71
C ALA A 283 -6.88 13.29 1.55
N VAL A 284 -6.17 13.81 0.56
CA VAL A 284 -6.76 14.44 -0.63
C VAL A 284 -6.62 13.54 -1.84
N GLY A 285 -7.57 13.69 -2.75
CA GLY A 285 -7.63 12.92 -3.98
C GLY A 285 -6.40 13.14 -4.86
N GLY A 286 -5.97 12.06 -5.50
CA GLY A 286 -4.97 12.05 -6.54
C GLY A 286 -5.19 10.84 -7.44
N ALA A 287 -4.17 10.50 -8.21
CA ALA A 287 -4.25 9.34 -9.08
C ALA A 287 -2.93 8.58 -9.10
N LEU A 288 -3.04 7.26 -9.18
CA LEU A 288 -1.90 6.38 -9.42
C LEU A 288 -2.05 5.76 -10.80
N ASP A 289 -1.12 6.08 -11.70
CA ASP A 289 -1.01 5.40 -12.99
C ASP A 289 -0.28 4.07 -12.77
N GLY A 290 -0.98 2.96 -13.04
CA GLY A 290 -0.39 1.65 -12.82
C GLY A 290 -1.13 0.53 -13.51
N ALA A 291 -0.37 -0.51 -13.88
CA ALA A 291 -0.93 -1.80 -14.25
C ALA A 291 -1.38 -2.55 -12.99
N ILE A 292 -2.40 -2.06 -12.27
CA ILE A 292 -3.00 -2.79 -11.15
C ILE A 292 -3.80 -3.96 -11.73
N ARG A 293 -3.11 -5.08 -11.97
CA ARG A 293 -3.76 -6.33 -12.34
C ARG A 293 -4.42 -6.91 -11.09
N ARG A 294 -5.75 -7.09 -11.19
CA ARG A 294 -6.63 -7.92 -10.33
C ARG A 294 -7.16 -7.22 -9.07
N THR A 295 -8.16 -6.35 -9.23
CA THR A 295 -9.07 -6.04 -8.13
C THR A 295 -10.26 -7.01 -8.19
N GLY A 296 -10.46 -7.85 -7.16
CA GLY A 296 -11.65 -8.71 -7.01
C GLY A 296 -12.94 -7.95 -6.70
N LEU A 297 -13.07 -6.76 -7.27
CA LEU A 297 -14.21 -5.86 -7.13
C LEU A 297 -15.00 -5.74 -8.44
N GLY A 298 -14.59 -6.43 -9.51
CA GLY A 298 -15.25 -6.37 -10.82
C GLY A 298 -15.32 -4.94 -11.36
N LEU A 299 -14.25 -4.17 -11.17
CA LEU A 299 -14.16 -2.78 -11.60
C LEU A 299 -13.93 -2.69 -13.11
N ASP A 300 -14.42 -1.61 -13.72
CA ASP A 300 -14.24 -1.39 -15.16
C ASP A 300 -12.99 -0.59 -15.46
N TYR A 301 -11.93 -1.31 -15.80
CA TYR A 301 -10.66 -0.72 -16.19
C TYR A 301 -10.15 -1.30 -17.51
N PRO A 302 -9.97 -0.48 -18.56
CA PRO A 302 -9.14 -0.86 -19.72
C PRO A 302 -7.67 -0.97 -19.27
N ARG A 303 -6.79 -1.69 -20.00
CA ARG A 303 -5.37 -1.82 -19.63
C ARG A 303 -4.70 -0.44 -19.45
N TRP A 304 -3.69 -0.37 -18.56
CA TRP A 304 -3.09 0.86 -18.03
C TRP A 304 -4.13 1.77 -17.38
N VAL A 305 -4.20 1.75 -16.05
CA VAL A 305 -5.29 2.36 -15.30
C VAL A 305 -4.77 3.54 -14.51
N ARG A 306 -5.42 4.68 -14.68
CA ARG A 306 -5.36 5.80 -13.74
C ARG A 306 -6.35 5.54 -12.62
N LEU A 307 -5.88 5.03 -11.49
CA LEU A 307 -6.73 4.74 -10.34
C LEU A 307 -6.88 6.01 -9.48
N SER A 308 -8.10 6.50 -9.32
CA SER A 308 -8.40 7.55 -8.33
C SER A 308 -8.18 7.00 -6.93
N ILE A 309 -7.22 7.58 -6.22
CA ILE A 309 -6.85 7.21 -4.86
C ILE A 309 -6.71 8.46 -3.99
N PHE A 310 -6.54 8.27 -2.68
CA PHE A 310 -6.03 9.31 -1.80
C PHE A 310 -4.50 9.29 -1.84
N ALA A 311 -3.86 10.38 -2.27
CA ALA A 311 -2.43 10.39 -2.62
C ALA A 311 -1.59 11.46 -1.91
N ALA A 312 -2.22 12.41 -1.23
CA ALA A 312 -1.54 13.46 -0.46
C ALA A 312 -2.32 13.80 0.81
N LEU A 313 -1.74 14.64 1.68
CA LEU A 313 -2.34 15.07 2.94
C LEU A 313 -2.48 16.60 2.96
N ALA A 314 -3.65 17.08 3.39
CA ALA A 314 -3.92 18.49 3.65
C ALA A 314 -4.12 18.73 5.15
N ASP A 315 -3.73 19.91 5.65
CA ASP A 315 -3.86 20.27 7.06
C ASP A 315 -5.31 20.62 7.44
N ALA A 316 -6.10 21.10 6.47
CA ALA A 316 -7.51 21.42 6.65
C ALA A 316 -8.41 20.30 6.08
N PRO A 317 -9.56 20.03 6.71
CA PRO A 317 -10.57 19.14 6.14
C PRO A 317 -11.16 19.75 4.86
N PRO A 318 -11.64 18.94 3.91
CA PRO A 318 -12.46 19.45 2.82
C PRO A 318 -13.77 20.03 3.37
N GLU A 319 -14.28 21.08 2.71
CA GLU A 319 -15.56 21.70 3.08
C GLU A 319 -16.74 20.70 2.98
N GLU A 320 -16.71 19.87 1.94
CA GLU A 320 -17.69 18.83 1.68
C GLU A 320 -17.02 17.60 1.06
N VAL A 321 -17.42 16.41 1.51
CA VAL A 321 -17.07 15.13 0.89
C VAL A 321 -18.33 14.54 0.28
N LYS A 322 -18.35 14.42 -1.06
CA LYS A 322 -19.51 13.95 -1.81
C LYS A 322 -19.51 12.43 -1.93
N PRO A 323 -20.70 11.78 -1.97
CA PRO A 323 -20.76 10.36 -2.26
C PRO A 323 -20.37 10.02 -3.68
N GLU A 324 -19.37 9.15 -3.81
CA GLU A 324 -18.86 8.69 -5.10
C GLU A 324 -18.73 7.17 -5.16
N ALA A 325 -18.72 6.63 -6.38
CA ALA A 325 -18.50 5.23 -6.65
C ALA A 325 -17.58 5.07 -7.87
N LEU A 326 -16.72 4.06 -7.84
CA LEU A 326 -15.93 3.69 -9.02
C LEU A 326 -16.82 3.00 -10.06
N LYS A 327 -16.45 3.14 -11.33
CA LYS A 327 -17.12 2.44 -12.44
C LYS A 327 -16.93 0.93 -12.30
N THR A 328 -18.00 0.17 -12.54
CA THR A 328 -18.04 -1.28 -12.40
C THR A 328 -18.34 -1.98 -13.72
N ARG A 329 -17.97 -3.26 -13.81
CA ARG A 329 -18.49 -4.21 -14.81
C ARG A 329 -19.59 -5.05 -14.17
N PRO A 330 -20.88 -4.75 -14.43
CA PRO A 330 -22.01 -5.41 -13.77
C PRO A 330 -21.94 -6.94 -13.81
N ALA A 331 -21.67 -7.52 -14.99
CA ALA A 331 -21.56 -8.96 -15.17
C ALA A 331 -20.40 -9.57 -14.37
N ALA A 332 -19.25 -8.87 -14.31
CA ALA A 332 -18.09 -9.34 -13.55
C ALA A 332 -18.34 -9.33 -12.04
N ARG A 333 -19.08 -8.34 -11.52
CA ARG A 333 -19.48 -8.26 -10.11
C ARG A 333 -20.51 -9.32 -9.74
N ALA A 334 -21.53 -9.51 -10.58
CA ALA A 334 -22.52 -10.56 -10.39
C ALA A 334 -21.88 -11.96 -10.35
N ALA A 335 -20.91 -12.22 -11.24
CA ALA A 335 -20.18 -13.49 -11.29
C ALA A 335 -19.44 -13.84 -9.97
N ILE A 336 -19.09 -12.85 -9.17
CA ILE A 336 -18.45 -13.02 -7.85
C ILE A 336 -19.41 -12.78 -6.67
N GLY A 337 -20.69 -12.50 -6.94
CA GLY A 337 -21.73 -12.38 -5.90
C GLY A 337 -21.82 -11.01 -5.26
N LEU A 338 -21.30 -9.98 -5.93
CA LEU A 338 -21.44 -8.59 -5.51
C LEU A 338 -22.59 -7.92 -6.25
N ALA A 339 -23.16 -6.87 -5.66
CA ALA A 339 -24.14 -6.01 -6.34
C ALA A 339 -23.59 -5.49 -7.68
N PRO A 340 -24.39 -5.38 -8.76
CA PRO A 340 -23.90 -5.02 -10.09
C PRO A 340 -23.22 -3.63 -10.16
N ARG A 341 -23.65 -2.69 -9.32
CA ARG A 341 -23.06 -1.37 -9.15
C ARG A 341 -22.58 -1.20 -7.71
N MET A 342 -21.62 -0.33 -7.50
CA MET A 342 -21.19 0.04 -6.15
C MET A 342 -22.12 1.11 -5.59
N THR A 343 -22.47 0.95 -4.32
CA THR A 343 -23.18 1.99 -3.56
C THR A 343 -22.25 3.19 -3.38
N PRO A 344 -22.63 4.40 -3.82
CA PRO A 344 -21.82 5.61 -3.61
C PRO A 344 -21.61 5.90 -2.12
N ALA A 345 -20.42 6.41 -1.77
CA ALA A 345 -20.16 6.90 -0.41
C ALA A 345 -19.15 8.04 -0.42
N ALA A 346 -19.34 8.97 0.50
CA ALA A 346 -18.33 9.93 0.90
C ALA A 346 -17.27 9.14 1.68
N VAL A 347 -16.00 9.30 1.34
CA VAL A 347 -14.88 8.59 1.97
C VAL A 347 -13.79 9.60 2.26
N GLN A 348 -13.37 9.73 3.51
CA GLN A 348 -12.35 10.68 3.92
C GLN A 348 -11.39 10.04 4.93
N PRO A 349 -10.17 9.68 4.49
CA PRO A 349 -9.12 9.28 5.42
C PRO A 349 -8.65 10.47 6.26
N VAL A 350 -8.53 10.24 7.57
CA VAL A 350 -8.07 11.17 8.60
C VAL A 350 -6.82 10.57 9.23
N TRP A 351 -5.70 11.26 9.05
CA TRP A 351 -4.38 10.86 9.49
C TRP A 351 -4.00 11.55 10.79
N VAL A 352 -3.33 10.82 11.67
CA VAL A 352 -2.67 11.34 12.88
C VAL A 352 -1.18 11.06 12.75
N THR A 353 -0.37 12.10 12.86
CA THR A 353 1.09 11.99 12.90
C THR A 353 1.59 12.48 14.26
N ALA A 354 2.33 11.63 14.97
CA ALA A 354 2.96 11.97 16.23
C ALA A 354 4.45 12.29 16.01
N ASN A 355 4.89 13.45 16.51
CA ASN A 355 6.30 13.82 16.68
C ASN A 355 6.73 13.46 18.10
N VAL A 356 7.43 12.34 18.26
CA VAL A 356 7.81 11.79 19.56
C VAL A 356 8.99 12.57 20.12
N PRO A 357 8.88 13.22 21.28
CA PRO A 357 10.00 13.96 21.85
C PRO A 357 11.21 13.05 22.15
N ARG A 358 12.39 13.65 22.24
CA ARG A 358 13.65 12.94 22.52
C ARG A 358 13.67 12.31 23.91
N ASP A 359 13.13 13.02 24.90
CA ASP A 359 13.38 12.71 26.32
C ASP A 359 12.17 12.11 27.04
N VAL A 360 11.14 11.69 26.29
CA VAL A 360 10.01 10.98 26.91
C VAL A 360 10.41 9.57 27.33
N PRO A 361 9.92 9.05 28.46
CA PRO A 361 10.13 7.65 28.84
C PRO A 361 9.65 6.69 27.76
N ALA A 362 10.41 5.63 27.49
CA ALA A 362 9.98 4.57 26.59
C ALA A 362 8.73 3.84 27.13
N GLY A 363 7.88 3.35 26.22
CA GLY A 363 6.68 2.59 26.57
C GLY A 363 5.45 3.02 25.79
N VAL A 364 4.28 2.60 26.28
CA VAL A 364 3.00 2.79 25.60
C VAL A 364 2.28 4.02 26.12
N TYR A 365 2.03 4.97 25.22
CA TYR A 365 1.24 6.17 25.45
C TYR A 365 -0.15 5.99 24.84
N ARG A 366 -1.17 6.48 25.53
CA ARG A 366 -2.58 6.36 25.11
C ARG A 366 -3.23 7.74 25.07
N GLY A 367 -4.02 7.96 24.03
CA GLY A 367 -4.85 9.14 23.86
C GLY A 367 -6.03 8.84 22.95
N THR A 368 -6.64 9.87 22.38
CA THR A 368 -7.86 9.73 21.59
C THR A 368 -7.85 10.69 20.41
N LEU A 369 -8.25 10.21 19.24
CA LEU A 369 -8.69 11.01 18.11
C LEU A 369 -10.21 11.18 18.19
N THR A 370 -10.68 12.41 18.30
CA THR A 370 -12.10 12.75 18.32
C THR A 370 -12.50 13.28 16.95
N ILE A 371 -13.52 12.69 16.35
CA ILE A 371 -14.04 13.02 15.01
C ILE A 371 -15.50 13.48 15.13
N ARG A 372 -15.84 14.58 14.45
CA ARG A 372 -17.19 15.15 14.39
C ARG A 372 -17.48 15.66 12.96
N ALA A 373 -18.75 15.67 12.58
CA ALA A 373 -19.25 16.28 11.36
C ALA A 373 -20.75 16.59 11.52
N ASP A 374 -21.31 17.40 10.63
CA ASP A 374 -22.71 17.80 10.72
C ASP A 374 -23.64 16.58 10.61
N GLY A 375 -24.52 16.39 11.60
CA GLY A 375 -25.43 15.23 11.66
C GLY A 375 -24.74 13.89 11.91
N ILE A 376 -23.43 13.89 12.22
CA ILE A 376 -22.66 12.69 12.56
C ILE A 376 -22.28 12.76 14.04
N ALA A 377 -22.66 11.72 14.78
CA ALA A 377 -22.31 11.60 16.20
C ALA A 377 -20.80 11.63 16.41
N GLU A 378 -20.37 12.25 17.51
CA GLU A 378 -18.97 12.26 17.91
C GLU A 378 -18.44 10.82 18.01
N THR A 379 -17.35 10.56 17.30
CA THR A 379 -16.66 9.27 17.36
C THR A 379 -15.28 9.44 17.97
N LYS A 380 -15.01 8.69 19.03
CA LYS A 380 -13.69 8.63 19.70
C LYS A 380 -12.96 7.38 19.28
N VAL A 381 -11.80 7.54 18.65
CA VAL A 381 -10.91 6.44 18.27
C VAL A 381 -9.68 6.47 19.17
N PRO A 382 -9.34 5.39 19.88
CA PRO A 382 -8.12 5.35 20.68
C PRO A 382 -6.87 5.55 19.81
N VAL A 383 -5.87 6.25 20.32
CA VAL A 383 -4.53 6.34 19.74
C VAL A 383 -3.57 5.68 20.72
N GLU A 384 -2.78 4.72 20.23
CA GLU A 384 -1.79 4.00 21.02
C GLU A 384 -0.42 4.18 20.36
N LEU A 385 0.50 4.85 21.05
CA LEU A 385 1.86 5.08 20.58
C LEU A 385 2.85 4.31 21.43
N THR A 386 3.65 3.45 20.80
CA THR A 386 4.81 2.81 21.43
C THR A 386 6.06 3.63 21.12
N ALA A 387 6.60 4.28 22.15
CA ALA A 387 7.92 4.92 22.11
C ALA A 387 8.98 3.85 22.42
N ALA A 388 9.77 3.47 21.41
CA ALA A 388 10.82 2.48 21.57
C ALA A 388 11.97 3.01 22.46
N ASP A 389 12.69 2.11 23.13
CA ASP A 389 13.79 2.48 24.03
C ASP A 389 15.12 2.75 23.31
N TRP A 390 15.05 3.55 22.26
CA TRP A 390 16.20 4.13 21.62
C TRP A 390 15.80 5.44 20.95
N THR A 391 16.79 6.27 20.68
CA THR A 391 16.58 7.64 20.20
C THR A 391 17.16 7.81 18.82
N LEU A 392 16.34 8.28 17.88
CA LEU A 392 16.78 8.61 16.54
C LEU A 392 17.71 9.86 16.57
N PRO A 393 18.82 9.89 15.82
CA PRO A 393 19.60 11.11 15.64
C PRO A 393 18.77 12.23 14.99
N ASP A 394 19.26 13.46 15.02
CA ASP A 394 18.64 14.52 14.20
C ASP A 394 18.78 14.18 12.72
N THR A 395 17.86 14.65 11.87
CA THR A 395 17.86 14.32 10.43
C THR A 395 19.15 14.74 9.72
N ARG A 396 19.82 15.82 10.18
CA ARG A 396 21.13 16.27 9.71
C ARG A 396 22.27 15.26 9.96
N ASP A 397 22.11 14.40 10.96
CA ASP A 397 23.12 13.42 11.37
C ASP A 397 22.79 12.01 10.82
N PHE A 398 21.82 11.90 9.91
CA PHE A 398 21.53 10.66 9.22
C PHE A 398 22.72 10.26 8.35
N ARG A 399 23.13 8.99 8.46
CA ARG A 399 24.20 8.42 7.60
C ARG A 399 23.70 8.09 6.18
N THR A 400 22.39 8.07 5.98
CA THR A 400 21.78 7.80 4.67
C THR A 400 21.84 9.06 3.82
N VAL A 401 22.42 8.95 2.62
CA VAL A 401 22.37 10.00 1.61
C VAL A 401 21.04 9.90 0.84
N VAL A 402 20.20 10.92 0.93
CA VAL A 402 18.92 11.00 0.23
C VAL A 402 18.97 12.15 -0.78
N SER A 403 18.72 11.80 -2.04
CA SER A 403 18.70 12.75 -3.16
C SER A 403 17.32 12.80 -3.80
N LEU A 404 16.48 13.71 -3.33
CA LEU A 404 15.18 14.06 -3.91
C LEU A 404 15.32 15.37 -4.68
N TYR A 405 15.15 15.31 -6.00
CA TYR A 405 15.23 16.51 -6.83
C TYR A 405 13.98 17.36 -6.64
N GLN A 406 14.22 18.64 -6.31
CA GLN A 406 13.18 19.64 -6.27
C GLN A 406 12.95 20.26 -7.66
N SER A 407 11.74 20.76 -7.88
CA SER A 407 11.39 21.59 -9.04
C SER A 407 10.61 22.80 -8.54
N ALA A 408 11.14 24.00 -8.75
CA ALA A 408 10.51 25.24 -8.32
C ALA A 408 9.29 25.54 -9.22
N GLU A 409 9.47 25.32 -10.51
CA GLU A 409 8.53 25.51 -11.60
C GLU A 409 7.25 24.71 -11.38
N THR A 410 7.37 23.44 -10.99
CA THR A 410 6.18 22.61 -10.70
C THR A 410 5.41 23.10 -9.49
N VAL A 411 6.06 23.70 -8.49
CA VAL A 411 5.38 24.33 -7.34
C VAL A 411 4.61 25.57 -7.82
N ALA A 412 5.25 26.48 -8.55
CA ALA A 412 4.59 27.66 -9.09
C ALA A 412 3.41 27.30 -10.01
N ALA A 413 3.61 26.35 -10.94
CA ALA A 413 2.60 25.90 -11.87
C ALA A 413 1.40 25.24 -11.15
N HIS A 414 1.66 24.37 -10.18
CA HIS A 414 0.60 23.71 -9.40
C HIS A 414 -0.27 24.73 -8.65
N TYR A 415 0.36 25.68 -7.96
CA TYR A 415 -0.33 26.69 -7.17
C TYR A 415 -0.78 27.90 -7.99
N LYS A 416 -0.44 27.95 -9.29
CA LYS A 416 -0.74 29.04 -10.22
C LYS A 416 -0.28 30.41 -9.69
N VAL A 417 0.95 30.46 -9.19
CA VAL A 417 1.57 31.68 -8.67
C VAL A 417 2.73 32.11 -9.57
N PRO A 418 3.03 33.40 -9.69
CA PRO A 418 4.21 33.84 -10.43
C PRO A 418 5.47 33.23 -9.82
N MET A 419 6.37 32.76 -10.68
CA MET A 419 7.69 32.30 -10.29
C MET A 419 8.39 33.36 -9.44
N TRP A 420 9.15 32.91 -8.44
CA TRP A 420 9.94 33.73 -7.51
C TRP A 420 9.18 34.79 -6.69
N SER A 421 7.86 34.87 -6.82
CA SER A 421 7.04 35.72 -5.94
C SER A 421 7.20 35.33 -4.46
N ALA A 422 6.95 36.25 -3.54
CA ALA A 422 6.97 35.96 -2.11
C ALA A 422 6.07 34.76 -1.73
N ARG A 423 4.94 34.62 -2.42
CA ARG A 423 4.05 33.46 -2.25
C ARG A 423 4.69 32.16 -2.74
N HIS A 424 5.35 32.18 -3.89
CA HIS A 424 6.07 31.02 -4.41
C HIS A 424 7.21 30.61 -3.47
N MET A 425 8.02 31.56 -2.98
CA MET A 425 9.08 31.29 -2.00
C MET A 425 8.53 30.63 -0.72
N ALA A 426 7.39 31.10 -0.21
CA ALA A 426 6.73 30.50 0.95
C ALA A 426 6.14 29.10 0.70
N LEU A 427 5.88 28.73 -0.56
CA LEU A 427 5.46 27.37 -0.94
C LEU A 427 6.68 26.45 -1.10
N MET A 428 7.76 26.95 -1.70
CA MET A 428 9.02 26.21 -1.79
C MET A 428 9.63 25.93 -0.42
N ASP A 429 9.65 26.90 0.51
CA ASP A 429 10.10 26.69 1.88
C ASP A 429 9.37 25.53 2.56
N ARG A 430 8.04 25.45 2.38
CA ARG A 430 7.24 24.32 2.89
C ARG A 430 7.63 22.99 2.24
N SER A 431 7.83 22.97 0.92
CA SER A 431 8.28 21.78 0.19
C SER A 431 9.66 21.30 0.69
N TRP A 432 10.60 22.21 0.86
CA TRP A 432 11.97 21.89 1.32
C TRP A 432 12.01 21.45 2.78
N ARG A 433 11.17 22.02 3.66
CA ARG A 433 11.02 21.51 5.03
C ARG A 433 10.58 20.05 5.05
N LEU A 434 9.61 19.67 4.20
CA LEU A 434 9.17 18.28 4.06
C LEU A 434 10.30 17.38 3.52
N ALA A 435 11.06 17.84 2.53
CA ALA A 435 12.22 17.11 2.02
C ALA A 435 13.31 16.94 3.10
N GLY A 436 13.58 17.97 3.90
CA GLY A 436 14.52 17.92 5.02
C GLY A 436 14.12 16.93 6.11
N MET A 437 12.81 16.75 6.36
CA MET A 437 12.31 15.71 7.27
C MET A 437 12.61 14.29 6.79
N LEU A 438 12.80 14.09 5.48
CA LEU A 438 13.22 12.82 4.89
C LEU A 438 14.74 12.63 4.90
N GLY A 439 15.51 13.60 5.43
CA GLY A 439 16.96 13.59 5.40
C GLY A 439 17.53 13.95 4.01
N ASN A 440 16.77 14.65 3.17
CA ASN A 440 17.26 15.09 1.87
C ASN A 440 18.49 15.98 2.02
N ASN A 441 19.61 15.59 1.41
CA ASN A 441 20.89 16.27 1.51
C ASN A 441 21.38 16.82 0.17
N THR A 442 20.49 16.87 -0.83
CA THR A 442 20.77 17.33 -2.18
C THR A 442 19.94 18.58 -2.48
N LEU A 443 20.61 19.64 -2.92
CA LEU A 443 20.00 20.83 -3.51
C LEU A 443 20.38 20.87 -4.99
N MET A 444 19.41 20.63 -5.87
CA MET A 444 19.60 20.83 -7.31
C MET A 444 19.54 22.31 -7.68
N VAL A 445 20.57 22.85 -8.32
CA VAL A 445 20.56 24.22 -8.85
C VAL A 445 20.70 24.13 -10.36
N PRO A 446 19.62 24.37 -11.13
CA PRO A 446 19.69 24.42 -12.59
C PRO A 446 20.59 25.58 -13.03
N LEU A 447 21.79 25.25 -13.52
CA LEU A 447 22.71 26.23 -14.13
C LEU A 447 22.44 26.43 -15.62
N VAL A 448 21.59 25.59 -16.19
CA VAL A 448 21.11 25.68 -17.58
C VAL A 448 19.63 25.28 -17.59
N GLY A 449 18.86 25.86 -18.52
CA GLY A 449 17.46 25.51 -18.72
C GLY A 449 17.27 24.21 -19.53
N GLN A 450 16.02 23.74 -19.59
CA GLN A 450 15.53 22.63 -20.43
C GLN A 450 16.28 21.29 -20.27
N THR A 451 16.56 20.90 -19.03
CA THR A 451 17.23 19.63 -18.70
C THR A 451 16.24 18.60 -18.16
N MET A 452 15.61 18.86 -17.01
CA MET A 452 14.72 17.92 -16.33
C MET A 452 13.65 18.64 -15.47
N PHE A 453 12.51 17.98 -15.26
CA PHE A 453 11.47 18.33 -14.27
C PHE A 453 10.87 19.73 -14.34
N GLY A 454 10.82 20.34 -15.52
CA GLY A 454 10.38 21.72 -15.70
C GLY A 454 11.44 22.66 -15.18
N ASN A 455 12.23 23.21 -16.08
CA ASN A 455 13.32 24.13 -15.81
C ASN A 455 13.52 25.02 -17.04
N ASP A 456 12.44 25.66 -17.50
CA ASP A 456 12.46 26.46 -18.73
C ASP A 456 13.49 27.60 -18.64
N GLU A 457 13.82 28.02 -17.42
CA GLU A 457 14.82 29.03 -17.11
C GLU A 457 15.97 28.45 -16.26
N SER A 458 17.17 28.99 -16.45
CA SER A 458 18.31 28.75 -15.54
C SER A 458 18.16 29.60 -14.29
N TRP A 459 18.53 29.07 -13.12
CA TRP A 459 18.62 29.87 -11.88
C TRP A 459 19.79 30.86 -11.94
N VAL A 460 20.75 30.62 -12.83
CA VAL A 460 21.89 31.51 -13.12
C VAL A 460 21.79 31.95 -14.58
N PRO A 461 21.35 33.19 -14.86
CA PRO A 461 21.31 33.71 -16.22
C PRO A 461 22.71 33.78 -16.83
N TRP A 462 22.86 33.27 -18.05
CA TRP A 462 24.07 33.42 -18.85
C TRP A 462 23.85 34.55 -19.87
N ILE A 463 24.67 35.59 -19.79
CA ILE A 463 24.54 36.81 -20.59
C ILE A 463 25.66 36.83 -21.62
N LYS A 464 25.30 36.93 -22.91
CA LYS A 464 26.29 37.02 -23.99
C LYS A 464 26.95 38.40 -23.96
N ALA A 465 28.27 38.45 -24.02
CA ALA A 465 29.02 39.71 -24.05
C ALA A 465 29.17 40.25 -25.48
N ASP A 466 29.17 41.58 -25.61
CA ASP A 466 29.47 42.28 -26.86
C ASP A 466 30.94 42.05 -27.22
N GLY A 467 31.20 41.18 -28.19
CA GLY A 467 32.56 40.73 -28.58
C GLY A 467 32.77 39.22 -28.55
N GLY A 468 31.78 38.45 -28.09
CA GLY A 468 31.87 36.99 -27.94
C GLY A 468 32.14 36.58 -26.49
N GLY A 469 31.87 35.31 -26.17
CA GLY A 469 31.91 34.80 -24.79
C GLY A 469 30.64 35.10 -23.98
N TYR A 470 30.67 34.75 -22.68
CA TYR A 470 29.53 34.87 -21.75
C TYR A 470 29.99 35.39 -20.39
N THR A 471 29.11 36.14 -19.72
CA THR A 471 29.16 36.47 -18.30
C THR A 471 27.93 35.87 -17.59
N TYR A 472 27.88 35.92 -16.26
CA TYR A 472 26.81 35.33 -15.44
C TYR A 472 26.36 36.26 -14.32
N ASP A 473 25.13 36.05 -13.84
CA ASP A 473 24.57 36.77 -12.69
C ASP A 473 24.14 35.81 -11.56
N PHE A 474 24.79 35.92 -10.40
CA PHE A 474 24.46 35.16 -9.19
C PHE A 474 23.47 35.88 -8.25
N SER A 475 23.00 37.08 -8.60
CA SER A 475 22.13 37.91 -7.75
C SER A 475 20.70 37.36 -7.55
N GLY A 476 20.38 36.21 -8.15
CA GLY A 476 19.26 35.37 -7.74
C GLY A 476 17.90 35.72 -8.33
N ARG A 477 17.85 36.44 -9.45
CA ARG A 477 16.63 36.57 -10.27
C ARG A 477 16.86 35.88 -11.61
N PRO A 478 16.11 34.82 -11.95
CA PRO A 478 16.13 34.31 -13.31
C PRO A 478 15.42 35.33 -14.20
N SER A 479 16.23 36.07 -14.94
CA SER A 479 15.77 36.95 -16.00
C SER A 479 16.74 36.78 -17.15
N GLY A 480 16.52 35.76 -17.97
CA GLY A 480 17.31 35.55 -19.18
C GLY A 480 16.84 34.35 -19.98
N THR A 481 16.53 34.58 -21.26
CA THR A 481 16.33 33.52 -22.25
C THR A 481 17.65 32.76 -22.44
N THR A 482 17.61 31.43 -22.32
CA THR A 482 18.72 30.55 -22.67
C THR A 482 19.07 30.69 -24.16
N ALA A 483 20.37 30.77 -24.49
CA ALA A 483 20.85 30.79 -25.87
C ALA A 483 20.46 29.50 -26.62
N ALA A 484 20.10 29.64 -27.90
CA ALA A 484 19.44 28.62 -28.74
C ALA A 484 20.34 27.44 -29.21
N ASP A 485 21.57 27.31 -28.73
CA ASP A 485 22.62 26.39 -29.21
C ASP A 485 22.97 25.27 -28.19
N TRP A 486 21.99 24.85 -27.38
CA TRP A 486 22.18 24.06 -26.16
C TRP A 486 22.61 22.59 -26.37
N GLU A 487 22.29 21.97 -27.50
CA GLU A 487 22.66 20.58 -27.83
C GLU A 487 24.18 20.31 -27.90
N ASN A 488 25.02 21.36 -27.86
CA ASN A 488 26.47 21.26 -28.07
C ASN A 488 27.34 21.47 -26.81
N ARG A 489 26.79 21.37 -25.58
CA ARG A 489 27.52 21.74 -24.34
C ARG A 489 27.74 20.58 -23.33
N PRO A 490 28.91 20.47 -22.66
CA PRO A 490 29.40 19.20 -22.10
C PRO A 490 29.06 18.87 -20.63
N VAL A 491 28.30 19.67 -19.87
CA VAL A 491 28.07 19.37 -18.44
C VAL A 491 26.62 19.62 -18.02
N ASN A 492 25.99 18.56 -17.55
CA ASN A 492 24.59 18.48 -17.12
C ASN A 492 24.45 18.12 -15.62
N PHE A 493 25.56 17.90 -14.91
CA PHE A 493 25.60 17.51 -13.49
C PHE A 493 26.86 18.05 -12.79
N VAL A 494 26.69 18.81 -11.72
CA VAL A 494 27.79 19.22 -10.82
C VAL A 494 27.29 19.02 -9.38
N SER A 495 27.93 18.13 -8.61
CA SER A 495 27.59 17.99 -7.19
C SER A 495 28.02 19.24 -6.42
N TRP A 496 27.44 19.52 -5.24
CA TRP A 496 27.89 20.66 -4.42
C TRP A 496 29.39 20.62 -4.14
N GLY A 497 29.96 19.41 -3.94
CA GLY A 497 31.40 19.25 -3.76
C GLY A 497 32.21 19.64 -4.99
N ASP A 498 31.73 19.31 -6.19
CA ASP A 498 32.36 19.72 -7.45
C ASP A 498 32.20 21.21 -7.70
N ALA A 499 31.06 21.80 -7.34
CA ALA A 499 30.81 23.24 -7.44
C ALA A 499 31.68 24.04 -6.47
N ALA A 500 31.83 23.56 -5.22
CA ALA A 500 32.71 24.17 -4.23
C ALA A 500 34.19 24.06 -4.63
N ARG A 501 34.61 22.91 -5.19
CA ARG A 501 35.96 22.75 -5.77
C ARG A 501 36.19 23.67 -6.97
N PHE A 502 35.20 23.79 -7.85
CA PHE A 502 35.27 24.67 -9.01
C PHE A 502 35.33 26.14 -8.61
N ALA A 503 34.52 26.57 -7.64
CA ALA A 503 34.57 27.93 -7.09
C ALA A 503 35.92 28.21 -6.40
N ASN A 504 36.46 27.23 -5.65
CA ASN A 504 37.78 27.33 -5.04
C ASN A 504 38.91 27.39 -6.09
N TRP A 505 38.79 26.63 -7.18
CA TRP A 505 39.73 26.65 -8.30
C TRP A 505 39.73 28.00 -9.04
N LEU A 506 38.54 28.57 -9.28
CA LEU A 506 38.36 29.92 -9.83
C LEU A 506 38.96 31.01 -8.93
N HIS A 507 38.71 30.92 -7.62
CA HIS A 507 39.20 31.89 -6.64
C HIS A 507 40.74 31.93 -6.55
N ASN A 508 41.40 30.78 -6.71
CA ASN A 508 42.86 30.65 -6.58
C ASN A 508 43.62 30.77 -7.91
N GLY A 509 43.04 31.41 -8.93
CA GLY A 509 43.77 31.70 -10.17
C GLY A 509 43.99 30.50 -11.08
N GLN A 510 43.10 29.50 -11.03
CA GLN A 510 43.06 28.37 -11.97
C GLN A 510 44.38 27.56 -12.05
N PRO A 511 44.96 27.12 -10.93
CA PRO A 511 46.24 26.41 -10.94
C PRO A 511 46.13 25.11 -11.74
N THR A 512 47.17 24.79 -12.51
CA THR A 512 47.26 23.57 -13.34
C THR A 512 48.20 22.55 -12.68
N GLY A 513 47.68 21.36 -12.37
CA GLY A 513 48.40 20.25 -11.74
C GLY A 513 47.45 19.16 -11.21
N ILE A 514 47.94 17.92 -11.08
CA ILE A 514 47.16 16.83 -10.49
C ILE A 514 47.05 17.08 -8.98
N LEU A 515 45.84 17.32 -8.47
CA LEU A 515 45.55 17.24 -7.05
C LEU A 515 45.60 15.76 -6.64
N THR A 516 46.79 15.28 -6.30
CA THR A 516 46.97 13.95 -5.71
C THR A 516 46.39 13.97 -4.30
N GLY A 517 45.14 13.54 -4.18
CA GLY A 517 44.56 13.19 -2.89
C GLY A 517 45.23 11.92 -2.38
N ASP A 518 46.24 12.07 -1.53
CA ASP A 518 46.45 11.16 -0.40
C ASP A 518 47.04 11.93 0.78
N PRO A 519 46.55 11.69 2.01
CA PRO A 519 47.04 12.36 3.21
C PRO A 519 48.30 11.63 3.68
N VAL A 520 49.46 12.25 3.51
CA VAL A 520 50.64 11.90 4.31
C VAL A 520 51.00 13.11 5.15
N LEU A 521 50.73 12.97 6.45
CA LEU A 521 51.38 13.72 7.52
C LEU A 521 52.89 13.51 7.39
N ASP A 522 53.69 14.59 7.33
CA ASP A 522 54.58 14.99 8.43
C ASP A 522 55.68 16.00 8.02
N ALA A 523 56.03 16.81 9.02
CA ALA A 523 57.27 17.54 9.26
C ALA A 523 57.59 18.79 8.40
N GLY A 524 57.40 19.94 9.06
CA GLY A 524 57.88 21.27 8.72
C GLY A 524 57.33 22.29 9.70
#